data_AF-A0A2N1WBF5-F1
#
_entry.id   AF-A0A2N1WBF5-F1
#
_cell.length_a   1.000
_cell.length_b   1.000
_cell.length_c   1.000
_cell.angle_alpha   90.00
_cell.angle_beta   90.00
_cell.angle_gamma   90.00
#
_symmetry.space_group_name_H-M   'P 1'
#
loop_
_entity.id
_entity.type
_entity.pdbx_description
1 polymer ?
#
loop_
_entity_poly.entity_id
_entity_poly.type
_entity_poly.pdbx_seq_one_letter_code
_entity_poly.pdbx_strand_id
1 'polypeptide(L)'
;MLIRRRTFVHAAALGAASLALYGPRRTASKAMLLVPMDGAQADHLKAYGLAFRALQRGDEGEWLLNYRHGSFLLAPTDAVRRDAALSGVTIESVDTGTVAAIHSEIESANMDAVPLEQVPKVAVYAPPNAAPWDDAVTMALQYAGIEFDRIWDPEVIGDRLSTWDWLHLHHEDFTGQYSKFVPNYAGAPWLQEMVALHGGIATQLGFANVPALKRAVARRIAAFVEGGGFLFAMCTATETLDLALASENVDIAAAYADGTPMDPLASSRMRWERSLAFTGAQLELSPSLALFSDIDGHQVNGAARQPLGAFSLFNFAAKIDPVPTMLTQNHRSVIPDFYGLTTSFRRAVLKPGVTVLGEEIGAPWVKYIHGQQGEG
;
A
#
# COMPACT_ATOMS: atom_id res chain seq x y z
N MET A 1 17.03 26.00 9.57
CA MET A 1 16.72 26.41 8.18
C MET A 1 15.55 25.54 7.75
N LEU A 2 14.35 26.01 8.10
CA LEU A 2 13.07 25.30 7.98
C LEU A 2 12.47 25.60 6.60
N ILE A 3 12.11 24.57 5.85
CA ILE A 3 11.08 24.68 4.80
C ILE A 3 10.08 23.55 5.09
N ARG A 4 8.97 23.90 5.72
CA ARG A 4 7.77 23.07 5.87
C ARG A 4 6.61 23.75 5.14
N ARG A 5 5.98 22.97 4.27
CA ARG A 5 4.59 23.00 3.77
C ARG A 5 3.97 24.33 3.37
N ARG A 6 3.65 24.43 2.08
CA ARG A 6 2.35 24.90 1.58
C ARG A 6 2.11 24.31 0.19
N THR A 7 1.13 23.41 0.06
CA THR A 7 0.06 23.42 -0.96
C THR A 7 -0.74 22.13 -0.88
N PHE A 8 -1.73 22.08 0.01
CA PHE A 8 -3.03 21.44 -0.24
C PHE A 8 -4.01 22.07 0.76
N VAL A 9 -4.99 22.80 0.20
CA VAL A 9 -6.31 23.14 0.80
C VAL A 9 -6.40 24.31 1.81
N HIS A 10 -7.26 25.27 1.42
CA HIS A 10 -7.91 26.38 2.14
C HIS A 10 -7.21 27.75 2.23
N ALA A 11 -7.65 28.66 1.33
CA ALA A 11 -7.66 30.09 1.56
C ALA A 11 -9.12 30.59 1.55
N ALA A 12 -9.60 31.10 2.67
CA ALA A 12 -10.83 31.89 2.78
C ALA A 12 -10.61 33.06 3.77
N ALA A 13 -10.89 34.29 3.28
CA ALA A 13 -11.12 35.57 3.97
C ALA A 13 -9.93 36.22 4.74
N LEU A 14 -9.57 37.51 4.65
CA LEU A 14 -10.17 38.76 4.11
C LEU A 14 -9.04 39.80 3.87
N GLY A 15 -9.12 40.62 2.81
CA GLY A 15 -8.26 41.79 2.59
C GLY A 15 -8.47 42.39 1.19
N ALA A 16 -8.72 43.70 1.11
CA ALA A 16 -9.51 44.34 0.06
C ALA A 16 -8.82 44.62 -1.30
N ALA A 17 -9.68 44.62 -2.33
CA ALA A 17 -9.67 45.43 -3.56
C ALA A 17 -8.54 45.23 -4.60
N SER A 18 -8.78 44.29 -5.52
CA SER A 18 -8.39 44.37 -6.93
C SER A 18 -9.33 43.48 -7.73
N LEU A 19 -10.40 44.04 -8.31
CA LEU A 19 -11.26 43.31 -9.25
C LEU A 19 -10.49 43.04 -10.55
N ALA A 20 -9.73 41.93 -10.56
CA ALA A 20 -9.39 41.24 -11.79
C ALA A 20 -10.47 40.17 -12.00
N LEU A 21 -11.24 40.29 -13.06
CA LEU A 21 -12.20 39.29 -13.53
C LEU A 21 -11.45 37.99 -13.85
N TYR A 22 -11.28 37.12 -12.86
CA TYR A 22 -10.94 35.71 -13.08
C TYR A 22 -12.20 35.01 -13.59
N GLY A 23 -12.42 35.10 -14.90
CA GLY A 23 -13.29 34.15 -15.58
C GLY A 23 -12.68 32.74 -15.48
N PRO A 24 -13.49 31.68 -15.50
CA PRO A 24 -12.96 30.31 -15.54
C PRO A 24 -12.04 30.19 -16.76
N ARG A 25 -10.80 29.75 -16.54
CA ARG A 25 -9.94 29.32 -17.65
C ARG A 25 -10.62 28.13 -18.29
N ARG A 26 -11.38 28.37 -19.37
CA ARG A 26 -11.75 27.34 -20.32
C ARG A 26 -10.44 26.83 -20.90
N THR A 27 -9.91 25.74 -20.33
CA THR A 27 -8.99 24.89 -21.06
C THR A 27 -9.73 24.50 -22.33
N ALA A 28 -9.18 24.85 -23.48
CA ALA A 28 -9.72 24.37 -24.73
C ALA A 28 -9.60 22.84 -24.66
N SER A 29 -10.73 22.14 -24.57
CA SER A 29 -10.78 20.69 -24.61
C SER A 29 -10.00 20.24 -25.85
N LYS A 30 -8.99 19.40 -25.64
CA LYS A 30 -8.16 18.80 -26.70
C LYS A 30 -8.70 17.39 -26.97
N ALA A 31 -8.53 16.88 -28.19
CA ALA A 31 -8.78 15.47 -28.43
C ALA A 31 -7.83 14.64 -27.55
N MET A 32 -8.33 13.54 -26.97
CA MET A 32 -7.59 12.71 -26.01
C MET A 32 -7.74 11.22 -26.35
N LEU A 33 -6.96 10.39 -25.67
CA LEU A 33 -7.14 8.94 -25.63
C LEU A 33 -7.78 8.56 -24.30
N LEU A 34 -9.00 8.03 -24.36
CA LEU A 34 -9.65 7.43 -23.20
C LEU A 34 -9.17 5.97 -23.07
N VAL A 35 -8.62 5.64 -21.91
CA VAL A 35 -8.26 4.28 -21.52
C VAL A 35 -9.34 3.79 -20.56
N PRO A 36 -10.33 3.00 -21.02
CA PRO A 36 -11.37 2.52 -20.15
C PRO A 36 -10.81 1.59 -19.08
N MET A 37 -11.42 1.59 -17.89
CA MET A 37 -11.08 0.67 -16.79
C MET A 37 -12.27 -0.20 -16.36
N ASP A 38 -13.38 -0.12 -17.09
CA ASP A 38 -14.53 -1.01 -16.96
C ASP A 38 -14.32 -2.34 -17.70
N GLY A 39 -15.40 -3.10 -17.93
CA GLY A 39 -15.35 -4.40 -18.62
C GLY A 39 -14.93 -4.35 -20.09
N ALA A 40 -14.81 -3.16 -20.71
CA ALA A 40 -14.33 -3.02 -22.09
C ALA A 40 -12.79 -3.10 -22.20
N GLN A 41 -12.07 -2.98 -21.08
CA GLN A 41 -10.62 -3.04 -21.07
C GLN A 41 -10.13 -4.49 -21.22
N ALA A 42 -9.21 -4.70 -22.15
CA ALA A 42 -8.61 -6.01 -22.40
C ALA A 42 -7.54 -6.38 -21.37
N ASP A 43 -6.83 -5.40 -20.79
CA ASP A 43 -5.78 -5.63 -19.79
C ASP A 43 -5.68 -4.46 -18.79
N HIS A 44 -6.36 -4.56 -17.65
CA HIS A 44 -6.42 -3.49 -16.63
C HIS A 44 -5.06 -3.20 -15.97
N LEU A 45 -4.22 -4.22 -15.73
CA LEU A 45 -2.93 -4.00 -15.07
C LEU A 45 -1.98 -3.26 -16.00
N LYS A 46 -1.93 -3.62 -17.29
CA LYS A 46 -1.10 -2.90 -18.25
C LYS A 46 -1.65 -1.52 -18.60
N ALA A 47 -2.94 -1.25 -18.39
CA ALA A 47 -3.50 0.09 -18.53
C ALA A 47 -2.88 1.07 -17.51
N TYR A 48 -2.67 0.65 -16.26
CA TYR A 48 -1.91 1.45 -15.28
C TYR A 48 -0.48 1.71 -15.75
N GLY A 49 0.19 0.68 -16.28
CA GLY A 49 1.53 0.82 -16.84
C GLY A 49 1.61 1.72 -18.07
N LEU A 50 0.58 1.73 -18.92
CA LEU A 50 0.46 2.65 -20.05
C LEU A 50 0.40 4.11 -19.57
N ALA A 51 -0.44 4.39 -18.56
CA ALA A 51 -0.51 5.72 -17.94
C ALA A 51 0.84 6.11 -17.32
N PHE A 52 1.47 5.20 -16.56
CA PHE A 52 2.78 5.41 -15.96
C PHE A 52 3.85 5.79 -17.01
N ARG A 53 3.98 5.00 -18.10
CA ARG A 53 4.97 5.28 -19.17
C ARG A 53 4.69 6.58 -19.93
N ALA A 54 3.42 6.99 -20.06
CA ALA A 54 3.08 8.29 -20.63
C ALA A 54 3.65 9.42 -19.74
N LEU A 55 3.37 9.37 -18.44
CA LEU A 55 3.88 10.34 -17.47
C LEU A 55 5.42 10.35 -17.39
N GLN A 56 6.09 9.18 -17.50
CA GLN A 56 7.56 9.10 -17.54
C GLN A 56 8.17 9.88 -18.71
N ARG A 57 7.45 10.01 -19.83
CA ARG A 57 7.89 10.81 -20.98
C ARG A 57 7.57 12.29 -20.85
N GLY A 58 6.91 12.70 -19.76
CA GLY A 58 6.41 14.05 -19.55
C GLY A 58 5.11 14.35 -20.30
N ASP A 59 4.38 13.32 -20.76
CA ASP A 59 3.00 13.49 -21.21
C ASP A 59 2.12 13.79 -19.97
N GLU A 60 1.10 14.62 -20.13
CA GLU A 60 0.09 14.87 -19.09
C GLU A 60 -1.15 13.98 -19.30
N GLY A 61 -1.91 13.75 -18.22
CA GLY A 61 -3.18 13.03 -18.28
C GLY A 61 -4.09 13.33 -17.09
N GLU A 62 -5.22 12.64 -17.06
CA GLU A 62 -6.19 12.70 -15.95
C GLU A 62 -6.58 11.28 -15.54
N TRP A 63 -6.68 11.03 -14.24
CA TRP A 63 -7.36 9.85 -13.69
C TRP A 63 -8.80 10.21 -13.34
N LEU A 64 -9.75 9.62 -14.06
CA LEU A 64 -11.17 9.88 -13.91
C LEU A 64 -11.79 8.92 -12.88
N LEU A 65 -11.72 9.30 -11.61
CA LEU A 65 -12.23 8.52 -10.49
C LEU A 65 -13.74 8.32 -10.60
N ASN A 66 -14.20 7.10 -10.32
CA ASN A 66 -15.56 6.58 -10.50
C ASN A 66 -16.15 6.66 -11.91
N TYR A 67 -15.52 7.36 -12.85
CA TYR A 67 -15.91 7.34 -14.26
C TYR A 67 -15.36 6.08 -14.92
N ARG A 68 -16.28 5.20 -15.38
CA ARG A 68 -15.94 3.91 -16.01
C ARG A 68 -14.85 3.15 -15.22
N HIS A 69 -15.05 3.01 -13.92
CA HIS A 69 -14.18 2.31 -12.97
C HIS A 69 -12.74 2.86 -12.87
N GLY A 70 -12.56 4.17 -13.07
CA GLY A 70 -11.27 4.83 -12.86
C GLY A 70 -10.49 4.97 -14.16
N SER A 71 -11.15 5.36 -15.25
CA SER A 71 -10.52 5.46 -16.58
C SER A 71 -9.47 6.56 -16.63
N PHE A 72 -8.55 6.48 -17.61
CA PHE A 72 -7.56 7.53 -17.84
C PHE A 72 -7.88 8.33 -19.10
N LEU A 73 -7.67 9.65 -19.07
CA LEU A 73 -7.51 10.45 -20.28
C LEU A 73 -6.03 10.75 -20.47
N LEU A 74 -5.45 10.29 -21.58
CA LEU A 74 -4.05 10.48 -21.91
C LEU A 74 -3.91 11.33 -23.18
N ALA A 75 -2.79 12.06 -23.27
CA ALA A 75 -2.46 12.81 -24.47
C ALA A 75 -2.42 11.89 -25.72
N PRO A 76 -2.94 12.32 -26.88
CA PRO A 76 -3.08 11.47 -28.07
C PRO A 76 -1.78 11.37 -28.88
N THR A 77 -0.68 10.96 -28.24
CA THR A 77 0.63 10.82 -28.89
C THR A 77 0.77 9.47 -29.58
N ASP A 78 1.59 9.42 -30.64
CA ASP A 78 1.89 8.14 -31.31
C ASP A 78 2.60 7.16 -30.37
N ALA A 79 3.33 7.66 -29.38
CA ALA A 79 3.96 6.82 -28.36
C ALA A 79 2.93 6.09 -27.51
N VAL A 80 1.90 6.79 -26.99
CA VAL A 80 0.81 6.17 -26.22
C VAL A 80 0.05 5.14 -27.07
N ARG A 81 -0.24 5.45 -28.34
CA ARG A 81 -0.93 4.51 -29.25
C ARG A 81 -0.11 3.24 -29.50
N ARG A 82 1.19 3.37 -29.73
CA ARG A 82 2.10 2.22 -29.90
C ARG A 82 2.20 1.38 -28.64
N ASP A 83 2.39 2.02 -27.48
CA ASP A 83 2.49 1.32 -26.19
C ASP A 83 1.21 0.55 -25.88
N ALA A 84 0.04 1.15 -26.12
CA ALA A 84 -1.26 0.51 -25.93
C ALA A 84 -1.38 -0.73 -26.83
N ALA A 85 -1.06 -0.60 -28.11
CA ALA A 85 -1.11 -1.70 -29.07
C ALA A 85 -0.16 -2.85 -28.70
N LEU A 86 1.08 -2.54 -28.30
CA LEU A 86 2.07 -3.54 -27.87
C LEU A 86 1.68 -4.22 -26.55
N SER A 87 1.00 -3.49 -25.66
CA SER A 87 0.58 -3.99 -24.35
C SER A 87 -0.76 -4.74 -24.42
N GLY A 88 -1.52 -4.62 -25.51
CA GLY A 88 -2.88 -5.15 -25.61
C GLY A 88 -3.90 -4.36 -24.80
N VAL A 89 -3.65 -3.06 -24.57
CA VAL A 89 -4.53 -2.17 -23.82
C VAL A 89 -5.54 -1.51 -24.76
N THR A 90 -6.81 -1.59 -24.42
CA THR A 90 -7.90 -0.90 -25.13
C THR A 90 -7.78 0.61 -24.94
N ILE A 91 -7.86 1.37 -26.04
CA ILE A 91 -7.93 2.84 -26.04
C ILE A 91 -9.01 3.31 -27.01
N GLU A 92 -9.67 4.41 -26.67
CA GLU A 92 -10.71 5.05 -27.46
C GLU A 92 -10.25 6.48 -27.81
N SER A 93 -10.30 6.86 -29.09
CA SER A 93 -10.01 8.26 -29.48
C SER A 93 -11.25 9.10 -29.27
N VAL A 94 -11.15 10.11 -28.41
CA VAL A 94 -12.26 11.00 -28.06
C VAL A 94 -11.97 12.42 -28.53
N ASP A 95 -12.94 13.04 -29.20
CA ASP A 95 -12.82 14.41 -29.68
C ASP A 95 -13.06 15.42 -28.56
N THR A 96 -12.87 16.70 -28.88
CA THR A 96 -12.98 17.79 -27.90
C THR A 96 -14.39 17.91 -27.30
N GLY A 97 -15.43 17.63 -28.08
CA GLY A 97 -16.82 17.63 -27.64
C GLY A 97 -17.09 16.50 -26.64
N THR A 98 -16.58 15.30 -26.93
CA THR A 98 -16.71 14.13 -26.07
C THR A 98 -15.98 14.33 -24.75
N VAL A 99 -14.75 14.85 -24.77
CA VAL A 99 -14.01 15.18 -23.53
C VAL A 99 -14.79 16.18 -22.67
N ALA A 100 -15.37 17.23 -23.27
CA ALA A 100 -16.19 18.19 -22.53
C ALA A 100 -17.46 17.55 -21.92
N ALA A 101 -18.06 16.57 -22.61
CA ALA A 101 -19.19 15.82 -22.08
C ALA A 101 -18.77 14.93 -20.89
N ILE A 102 -17.63 14.25 -20.97
CA ILE A 102 -17.06 13.46 -19.86
C ILE A 102 -16.84 14.34 -18.63
N HIS A 103 -16.18 15.49 -18.79
CA HIS A 103 -15.96 16.42 -17.67
C HIS A 103 -17.27 16.95 -17.09
N SER A 104 -18.27 17.23 -17.94
CA SER A 104 -19.59 17.65 -17.46
C SER A 104 -20.31 16.56 -16.66
N GLU A 105 -20.16 15.29 -17.04
CA GLU A 105 -20.71 14.16 -16.28
C GLU A 105 -20.03 14.06 -14.91
N ILE A 106 -18.69 14.11 -14.90
CA ILE A 106 -17.88 14.07 -13.67
C ILE A 106 -18.28 15.17 -12.69
N GLU A 107 -18.45 16.40 -13.18
CA GLU A 107 -18.89 17.53 -12.36
C GLU A 107 -20.30 17.32 -11.77
N SER A 108 -21.18 16.62 -12.48
CA SER A 108 -22.57 16.39 -12.04
C SER A 108 -22.76 15.19 -11.10
N ALA A 109 -21.77 14.30 -11.00
CA ALA A 109 -21.88 13.02 -10.30
C ALA A 109 -20.85 12.86 -9.16
N ASN A 110 -20.88 11.70 -8.51
CA ASN A 110 -19.89 11.30 -7.52
C ASN A 110 -18.60 10.76 -8.18
N MET A 111 -17.96 11.62 -8.96
CA MET A 111 -16.74 11.33 -9.73
C MET A 111 -15.76 12.49 -9.57
N ASP A 112 -14.50 12.27 -9.90
CA ASP A 112 -13.50 13.34 -9.89
C ASP A 112 -12.48 13.14 -11.00
N ALA A 113 -11.87 14.23 -11.47
CA ALA A 113 -10.81 14.20 -12.47
C ALA A 113 -9.50 14.67 -11.83
N VAL A 114 -8.64 13.71 -11.49
CA VAL A 114 -7.36 13.99 -10.85
C VAL A 114 -6.29 14.21 -11.92
N PRO A 115 -5.66 15.39 -12.00
CA PRO A 115 -4.58 15.62 -12.95
C PRO A 115 -3.36 14.76 -12.61
N LEU A 116 -2.72 14.22 -13.64
CA LEU A 116 -1.52 13.40 -13.55
C LEU A 116 -0.38 14.10 -14.31
N GLU A 117 0.66 14.49 -13.56
CA GLU A 117 1.79 15.27 -14.11
C GLU A 117 3.15 14.60 -13.87
N GLN A 118 3.28 13.79 -12.82
CA GLN A 118 4.55 13.18 -12.43
C GLN A 118 4.34 11.72 -12.03
N VAL A 119 5.36 10.90 -12.32
CA VAL A 119 5.39 9.52 -11.84
C VAL A 119 5.91 9.45 -10.40
N PRO A 120 5.31 8.60 -9.55
CA PRO A 120 5.87 8.32 -8.24
C PRO A 120 7.14 7.48 -8.35
N LYS A 121 8.10 7.74 -7.46
CA LYS A 121 9.22 6.83 -7.21
C LYS A 121 8.78 5.73 -6.25
N VAL A 122 8.81 4.49 -6.73
CA VAL A 122 8.32 3.32 -5.99
C VAL A 122 9.50 2.49 -5.50
N ALA A 123 9.46 2.11 -4.22
CA ALA A 123 10.34 1.11 -3.64
C ALA A 123 9.55 -0.12 -3.19
N VAL A 124 10.12 -1.31 -3.40
CA VAL A 124 9.63 -2.56 -2.84
C VAL A 124 10.65 -3.07 -1.85
N TYR A 125 10.20 -3.31 -0.62
CA TYR A 125 11.02 -3.90 0.42
C TYR A 125 11.11 -5.41 0.21
N ALA A 126 12.29 -5.92 -0.14
CA ALA A 126 12.51 -7.34 -0.37
C ALA A 126 13.97 -7.74 -0.09
N PRO A 127 14.22 -8.88 0.56
CA PRO A 127 15.58 -9.37 0.77
C PRO A 127 16.25 -9.74 -0.57
N PRO A 128 17.59 -9.69 -0.64
CA PRO A 128 18.32 -9.88 -1.90
C PRO A 128 18.17 -11.28 -2.51
N ASN A 129 17.83 -12.28 -1.70
CA ASN A 129 17.59 -13.66 -2.12
C ASN A 129 16.10 -13.99 -2.36
N ALA A 130 15.19 -13.00 -2.27
CA ALA A 130 13.77 -13.21 -2.58
C ALA A 130 13.59 -13.67 -4.03
N ALA A 131 12.90 -14.79 -4.23
CA ALA A 131 12.62 -15.26 -5.57
C ALA A 131 11.62 -14.31 -6.26
N PRO A 132 11.82 -13.98 -7.54
CA PRO A 132 10.94 -13.02 -8.24
C PRO A 132 9.46 -13.40 -8.32
N TRP A 133 9.13 -14.69 -8.22
CA TRP A 133 7.75 -15.20 -8.26
C TRP A 133 7.10 -15.33 -6.88
N ASP A 134 7.86 -15.13 -5.80
CA ASP A 134 7.35 -15.22 -4.42
C ASP A 134 6.73 -13.89 -3.96
N ASP A 135 6.81 -12.83 -4.78
CA ASP A 135 6.29 -11.51 -4.45
C ASP A 135 5.28 -11.00 -5.51
N ALA A 136 4.00 -11.16 -5.17
CA ALA A 136 2.86 -10.70 -5.96
C ALA A 136 2.92 -9.20 -6.31
N VAL A 137 3.49 -8.35 -5.45
CA VAL A 137 3.65 -6.91 -5.74
C VAL A 137 4.64 -6.74 -6.88
N THR A 138 5.83 -7.33 -6.79
CA THR A 138 6.82 -7.21 -7.86
C THR A 138 6.33 -7.81 -9.16
N MET A 139 5.60 -8.94 -9.11
CA MET A 139 4.98 -9.53 -10.29
C MET A 139 3.96 -8.60 -10.94
N ALA A 140 3.08 -7.96 -10.16
CA ALA A 140 2.08 -7.03 -10.68
C ALA A 140 2.73 -5.78 -11.31
N LEU A 141 3.73 -5.19 -10.64
CA LEU A 141 4.46 -4.03 -11.14
C LEU A 141 5.24 -4.36 -12.42
N GLN A 142 5.94 -5.51 -12.46
CA GLN A 142 6.65 -5.99 -13.65
C GLN A 142 5.68 -6.27 -14.81
N TYR A 143 4.54 -6.91 -14.54
CA TYR A 143 3.53 -7.19 -15.56
C TYR A 143 2.94 -5.92 -16.15
N ALA A 144 2.66 -4.91 -15.31
CA ALA A 144 2.24 -3.60 -15.77
C ALA A 144 3.35 -2.84 -16.51
N GLY A 145 4.62 -3.12 -16.22
CA GLY A 145 5.77 -2.36 -16.70
C GLY A 145 5.90 -1.03 -15.97
N ILE A 146 5.74 -1.07 -14.64
CA ILE A 146 5.99 0.05 -13.71
C ILE A 146 7.37 -0.18 -13.08
N GLU A 147 8.22 0.84 -13.14
CA GLU A 147 9.57 0.79 -12.58
C GLU A 147 9.54 0.95 -11.05
N PHE A 148 10.39 0.21 -10.36
CA PHE A 148 10.56 0.28 -8.91
C PHE A 148 11.98 -0.13 -8.51
N ASP A 149 12.43 0.40 -7.38
CA ASP A 149 13.67 -0.02 -6.74
C ASP A 149 13.40 -1.13 -5.72
N ARG A 150 14.33 -2.09 -5.62
CA ARG A 150 14.34 -3.04 -4.51
C ARG A 150 15.24 -2.51 -3.40
N ILE A 151 14.71 -2.45 -2.19
CA ILE A 151 15.44 -2.01 -1.00
C ILE A 151 15.25 -3.00 0.13
N TRP A 152 16.14 -2.98 1.13
CA TRP A 152 15.99 -3.82 2.30
C TRP A 152 16.54 -3.15 3.57
N ASP A 153 16.90 -3.96 4.58
CA ASP A 153 17.37 -3.48 5.89
C ASP A 153 18.49 -2.44 5.80
N PRO A 154 19.57 -2.62 5.01
CA PRO A 154 20.66 -1.65 4.96
C PRO A 154 20.23 -0.28 4.43
N GLU A 155 19.43 -0.23 3.36
CA GLU A 155 18.95 1.02 2.76
C GLU A 155 17.99 1.76 3.69
N VAL A 156 17.13 1.03 4.40
CA VAL A 156 16.17 1.60 5.35
C VAL A 156 16.88 2.15 6.59
N ILE A 157 17.84 1.43 7.15
CA ILE A 157 18.63 1.89 8.30
C ILE A 157 19.52 3.09 7.92
N GLY A 158 20.03 3.11 6.69
CA GLY A 158 20.86 4.18 6.13
C GLY A 158 20.12 5.47 5.75
N ASP A 159 18.86 5.65 6.17
CA ASP A 159 18.06 6.87 5.95
C ASP A 159 17.84 7.25 4.48
N ARG A 160 17.76 6.25 3.60
CA ARG A 160 17.49 6.49 2.17
C ARG A 160 16.00 6.59 1.84
N LEU A 161 15.09 6.23 2.75
CA LEU A 161 13.65 6.14 2.47
C LEU A 161 13.05 7.43 1.88
N SER A 162 13.57 8.60 2.24
CA SER A 162 13.09 9.88 1.72
C SER A 162 13.35 10.10 0.22
N THR A 163 14.04 9.19 -0.48
CA THR A 163 14.23 9.28 -1.93
C THR A 163 13.06 8.73 -2.74
N TRP A 164 12.14 8.01 -2.09
CA TRP A 164 10.97 7.40 -2.71
C TRP A 164 9.68 8.03 -2.19
N ASP A 165 8.63 7.98 -3.01
CA ASP A 165 7.30 8.47 -2.66
C ASP A 165 6.46 7.32 -2.06
N TRP A 166 6.67 6.10 -2.55
CA TRP A 166 5.92 4.91 -2.15
C TRP A 166 6.83 3.80 -1.67
N LEU A 167 6.43 3.11 -0.60
CA LEU A 167 7.05 1.90 -0.09
C LEU A 167 6.03 0.76 -0.08
N HIS A 168 6.33 -0.33 -0.77
CA HIS A 168 5.57 -1.58 -0.71
C HIS A 168 6.24 -2.59 0.21
N LEU A 169 5.45 -3.19 1.10
CA LEU A 169 5.85 -4.28 1.98
C LEU A 169 5.00 -5.51 1.69
N HIS A 170 5.65 -6.64 1.44
CA HIS A 170 4.99 -7.92 1.21
C HIS A 170 5.75 -9.05 1.91
N HIS A 171 5.02 -9.92 2.62
CA HIS A 171 5.54 -11.10 3.32
C HIS A 171 6.65 -10.89 4.36
N GLU A 172 7.10 -9.66 4.60
CA GLU A 172 8.11 -9.39 5.62
C GLU A 172 7.56 -9.59 7.04
N ASP A 173 8.43 -10.07 7.93
CA ASP A 173 8.18 -10.18 9.36
C ASP A 173 9.03 -9.15 10.13
N PHE A 174 8.41 -8.04 10.51
CA PHE A 174 9.06 -6.99 11.29
C PHE A 174 9.27 -7.33 12.77
N THR A 175 8.75 -8.46 13.26
CA THR A 175 9.08 -8.94 14.61
C THR A 175 10.42 -9.67 14.66
N GLY A 176 10.99 -10.02 13.50
CA GLY A 176 12.27 -10.72 13.40
C GLY A 176 12.22 -12.19 13.79
N GLN A 177 11.05 -12.81 13.74
CA GLN A 177 10.80 -14.21 14.11
C GLN A 177 10.75 -15.14 12.90
N TYR A 178 11.33 -14.73 11.77
CA TYR A 178 11.43 -15.55 10.56
C TYR A 178 10.07 -16.03 10.04
N SER A 179 9.07 -15.15 10.08
CA SER A 179 7.69 -15.46 9.71
C SER A 179 7.10 -16.63 10.50
N LYS A 180 7.66 -16.90 11.69
CA LYS A 180 7.44 -18.09 12.52
C LYS A 180 7.51 -19.41 11.75
N PHE A 181 8.43 -19.52 10.79
CA PHE A 181 8.65 -20.75 10.02
C PHE A 181 9.46 -21.82 10.75
N VAL A 182 10.23 -21.44 11.77
CA VAL A 182 11.11 -22.36 12.53
C VAL A 182 10.39 -23.62 13.04
N PRO A 183 9.20 -23.56 13.67
CA PRO A 183 8.51 -24.75 14.18
C PRO A 183 8.23 -25.82 13.13
N ASN A 184 7.95 -25.40 11.89
CA ASN A 184 7.54 -26.30 10.81
C ASN A 184 8.69 -26.66 9.85
N TYR A 185 9.75 -25.83 9.81
CA TYR A 185 10.76 -25.89 8.74
C TYR A 185 12.21 -25.84 9.24
N ALA A 186 12.49 -26.04 10.53
CA ALA A 186 13.85 -25.98 11.11
C ALA A 186 14.94 -26.76 10.33
N GLY A 187 14.57 -27.88 9.70
CA GLY A 187 15.48 -28.71 8.89
C GLY A 187 15.65 -28.28 7.43
N ALA A 188 14.93 -27.25 6.97
CA ALA A 188 14.93 -26.85 5.57
C ALA A 188 16.13 -25.92 5.26
N PRO A 189 16.88 -26.18 4.16
CA PRO A 189 18.04 -25.36 3.79
C PRO A 189 17.71 -23.87 3.61
N TRP A 190 16.59 -23.56 2.96
CA TRP A 190 16.17 -22.17 2.72
C TRP A 190 15.94 -21.38 4.02
N LEU A 191 15.45 -22.05 5.08
CA LEU A 191 15.25 -21.40 6.38
C LEU A 191 16.60 -21.14 7.05
N GLN A 192 17.53 -22.09 6.96
CA GLN A 192 18.89 -21.91 7.51
C GLN A 192 19.61 -20.76 6.81
N GLU A 193 19.46 -20.64 5.49
CA GLU A 193 19.96 -19.51 4.71
C GLU A 193 19.32 -18.18 5.12
N MET A 194 18.00 -18.15 5.33
CA MET A 194 17.30 -16.95 5.82
C MET A 194 17.79 -16.53 7.21
N VAL A 195 17.94 -17.48 8.14
CA VAL A 195 18.45 -17.23 9.49
C VAL A 195 19.88 -16.68 9.44
N ALA A 196 20.75 -17.30 8.64
CA ALA A 196 22.13 -16.87 8.46
C ALA A 196 22.22 -15.48 7.82
N LEU A 197 21.45 -15.22 6.77
CA LEU A 197 21.41 -13.93 6.08
C LEU A 197 20.95 -12.81 7.02
N HIS A 198 19.81 -12.97 7.67
CA HIS A 198 19.25 -11.95 8.56
C HIS A 198 20.16 -11.71 9.78
N GLY A 199 20.71 -12.79 10.36
CA GLY A 199 21.65 -12.68 11.48
C GLY A 199 22.96 -11.99 11.10
N GLY A 200 23.47 -12.29 9.90
CA GLY A 200 24.66 -11.64 9.33
C GLY A 200 24.44 -10.14 9.12
N ILE A 201 23.29 -9.75 8.56
CA ILE A 201 22.94 -8.33 8.35
C ILE A 201 22.71 -7.58 9.67
N ALA A 202 22.03 -8.20 10.64
CA ALA A 202 21.88 -7.61 11.97
C ALA A 202 23.26 -7.31 12.60
N THR A 203 24.18 -8.27 12.54
CA THR A 203 25.55 -8.11 13.03
C THR A 203 26.30 -7.02 12.26
N GLN A 204 26.23 -7.02 10.93
CA GLN A 204 26.88 -6.03 10.07
C GLN A 204 26.40 -4.60 10.35
N LEU A 205 25.12 -4.42 10.63
CA LEU A 205 24.51 -3.13 10.96
C LEU A 205 24.64 -2.75 12.45
N GLY A 206 25.31 -3.58 13.26
CA GLY A 206 25.59 -3.29 14.67
C GLY A 206 24.43 -3.56 15.64
N PHE A 207 23.46 -4.40 15.25
CA PHE A 207 22.35 -4.82 16.10
C PHE A 207 22.68 -6.14 16.82
N ALA A 208 22.16 -6.29 18.05
CA ALA A 208 22.42 -7.48 18.85
C ALA A 208 21.77 -8.76 18.28
N ASN A 209 20.62 -8.63 17.62
CA ASN A 209 19.85 -9.72 17.04
C ASN A 209 18.89 -9.20 15.95
N VAL A 210 18.22 -10.13 15.25
CA VAL A 210 17.29 -9.82 14.16
C VAL A 210 16.06 -9.05 14.66
N PRO A 211 15.39 -9.42 15.77
CA PRO A 211 14.29 -8.63 16.31
C PRO A 211 14.65 -7.16 16.58
N ALA A 212 15.85 -6.88 17.11
CA ALA A 212 16.31 -5.51 17.35
C ALA A 212 16.50 -4.72 16.04
N LEU A 213 17.09 -5.35 15.01
CA LEU A 213 17.21 -4.74 13.67
C LEU A 213 15.81 -4.45 13.09
N LYS A 214 14.91 -5.44 13.06
CA LYS A 214 13.59 -5.27 12.45
C LYS A 214 12.73 -4.23 13.17
N ARG A 215 12.84 -4.11 14.50
CA ARG A 215 12.23 -3.01 15.26
C ARG A 215 12.78 -1.65 14.83
N ALA A 216 14.08 -1.52 14.58
CA ALA A 216 14.66 -0.27 14.10
C ALA A 216 14.19 0.06 12.68
N VAL A 217 14.10 -0.94 11.80
CA VAL A 217 13.55 -0.81 10.43
C VAL A 217 12.09 -0.36 10.49
N ALA A 218 11.25 -0.99 11.32
CA ALA A 218 9.85 -0.60 11.51
C ALA A 218 9.72 0.87 11.92
N ARG A 219 10.58 1.36 12.82
CA ARG A 219 10.61 2.78 13.23
C ARG A 219 10.97 3.72 12.08
N ARG A 220 11.93 3.34 11.22
CA ARG A 220 12.30 4.14 10.04
C ARG A 220 11.15 4.19 9.04
N ILE A 221 10.41 3.09 8.85
CA ILE A 221 9.21 3.03 8.01
C ILE A 221 8.10 3.93 8.59
N ALA A 222 7.84 3.86 9.89
CA ALA A 222 6.86 4.75 10.53
C ALA A 222 7.26 6.24 10.38
N ALA A 223 8.54 6.57 10.54
CA ALA A 223 9.05 7.92 10.33
C ALA A 223 8.93 8.39 8.86
N PHE A 224 9.07 7.47 7.90
CA PHE A 224 8.84 7.74 6.49
C PHE A 224 7.37 8.11 6.23
N VAL A 225 6.42 7.36 6.80
CA VAL A 225 4.98 7.68 6.71
C VAL A 225 4.69 9.02 7.38
N GLU A 226 5.16 9.23 8.62
CA GLU A 226 5.00 10.50 9.33
C GLU A 226 5.54 11.71 8.54
N GLY A 227 6.57 11.47 7.72
CA GLY A 227 7.21 12.45 6.85
C GLY A 227 6.49 12.74 5.53
N GLY A 228 5.43 12.00 5.17
CA GLY A 228 4.68 12.16 3.92
C GLY A 228 4.85 11.03 2.91
N GLY A 229 5.52 9.95 3.29
CA GLY A 229 5.70 8.78 2.45
C GLY A 229 4.47 7.87 2.45
N PHE A 230 4.10 7.35 1.28
CA PHE A 230 2.97 6.43 1.16
C PHE A 230 3.42 4.99 1.41
N LEU A 231 2.69 4.28 2.27
CA LEU A 231 2.97 2.90 2.63
C LEU A 231 1.85 1.97 2.16
N PHE A 232 2.22 0.96 1.37
CA PHE A 232 1.35 -0.16 1.06
C PHE A 232 1.91 -1.43 1.72
N ALA A 233 1.25 -1.90 2.77
CA ALA A 233 1.63 -3.13 3.47
C ALA A 233 0.55 -4.19 3.28
N MET A 234 0.94 -5.38 2.85
CA MET A 234 0.04 -6.51 2.68
C MET A 234 0.57 -7.79 3.33
N CYS A 235 -0.34 -8.74 3.55
CA CYS A 235 -0.02 -10.01 4.18
C CYS A 235 0.50 -9.80 5.61
N THR A 236 1.46 -10.60 6.07
CA THR A 236 2.04 -10.50 7.42
C THR A 236 2.77 -9.19 7.70
N ALA A 237 3.22 -8.47 6.66
CA ALA A 237 3.92 -7.20 6.83
C ALA A 237 3.03 -6.16 7.54
N THR A 238 1.73 -6.15 7.26
CA THR A 238 0.77 -5.21 7.85
C THR A 238 0.65 -5.39 9.36
N GLU A 239 0.47 -6.63 9.83
CA GLU A 239 0.34 -6.96 11.25
C GLU A 239 1.68 -6.80 11.97
N THR A 240 2.75 -7.42 11.45
CA THR A 240 4.04 -7.47 12.15
C THR A 240 4.71 -6.12 12.26
N LEU A 241 4.48 -5.19 11.31
CA LEU A 241 4.96 -3.82 11.42
C LEU A 241 4.40 -3.15 12.68
N ASP A 242 3.09 -3.26 12.91
CA ASP A 242 2.44 -2.69 14.07
C ASP A 242 2.84 -3.38 15.37
N LEU A 243 3.02 -4.70 15.37
CA LEU A 243 3.56 -5.43 16.52
C LEU A 243 5.00 -4.98 16.85
N ALA A 244 5.85 -4.79 15.84
CA ALA A 244 7.21 -4.31 16.03
C ALA A 244 7.25 -2.88 16.60
N LEU A 245 6.38 -2.00 16.12
CA LEU A 245 6.25 -0.62 16.60
C LEU A 245 5.72 -0.55 18.03
N ALA A 246 4.69 -1.34 18.35
CA ALA A 246 4.05 -1.34 19.66
C ALA A 246 4.88 -2.09 20.73
N SER A 247 5.78 -3.00 20.35
CA SER A 247 6.62 -3.77 21.30
C SER A 247 7.84 -3.04 21.84
N GLU A 248 7.86 -1.70 21.84
CA GLU A 248 9.00 -0.98 22.40
C GLU A 248 9.25 -1.37 23.88
N ASN A 249 10.46 -1.87 24.15
CA ASN A 249 10.89 -2.37 25.47
C ASN A 249 10.08 -3.58 25.97
N VAL A 250 9.42 -4.30 25.07
CA VAL A 250 8.74 -5.57 25.33
C VAL A 250 9.37 -6.64 24.46
N ASP A 251 9.67 -7.80 25.03
CA ASP A 251 10.13 -8.95 24.24
C ASP A 251 8.91 -9.70 23.72
N ILE A 252 8.72 -9.65 22.40
CA ILE A 252 7.65 -10.35 21.67
C ILE A 252 8.21 -11.44 20.75
N ALA A 253 9.52 -11.67 20.79
CA ALA A 253 10.19 -12.62 19.93
C ALA A 253 10.20 -14.01 20.57
N ALA A 254 10.09 -15.04 19.74
CA ALA A 254 10.30 -16.41 20.17
C ALA A 254 11.79 -16.66 20.44
N ALA A 255 12.10 -17.54 21.40
CA ALA A 255 13.48 -17.80 21.82
C ALA A 255 14.43 -18.29 20.72
N TYR A 256 13.92 -18.84 19.61
CA TYR A 256 14.76 -19.20 18.47
C TYR A 256 15.27 -17.96 17.68
N ALA A 257 14.68 -16.78 17.88
CA ALA A 257 15.01 -15.56 17.15
C ALA A 257 16.09 -14.71 17.85
N ASP A 258 16.11 -14.68 19.18
CA ASP A 258 17.06 -13.88 19.96
C ASP A 258 17.65 -14.58 21.19
N GLY A 259 17.24 -15.81 21.48
CA GLY A 259 17.74 -16.59 22.60
C GLY A 259 17.05 -16.31 23.94
N THR A 260 16.06 -15.42 24.01
CA THR A 260 15.33 -15.10 25.26
C THR A 260 13.87 -15.58 25.21
N PRO A 261 13.28 -15.96 26.35
CA PRO A 261 11.86 -16.27 26.38
C PRO A 261 11.04 -15.01 26.20
N MET A 262 10.01 -15.08 25.35
CA MET A 262 9.02 -14.02 25.17
C MET A 262 8.45 -13.58 26.52
N ASP A 263 8.17 -12.29 26.67
CA ASP A 263 7.57 -11.75 27.89
C ASP A 263 6.15 -12.34 28.08
N PRO A 264 5.87 -13.07 29.19
CA PRO A 264 4.55 -13.66 29.41
C PRO A 264 3.44 -12.60 29.58
N LEU A 265 3.79 -11.34 29.82
CA LEU A 265 2.88 -10.21 29.92
C LEU A 265 2.91 -9.32 28.66
N ALA A 266 3.55 -9.78 27.57
CA ALA A 266 3.81 -8.98 26.38
C ALA A 266 2.56 -8.24 25.86
N SER A 267 1.45 -8.94 25.65
CA SER A 267 0.18 -8.36 25.16
C SER A 267 -0.30 -7.17 25.99
N SER A 268 -0.15 -7.25 27.32
CA SER A 268 -0.59 -6.18 28.25
C SER A 268 0.37 -5.00 28.33
N ARG A 269 1.61 -5.17 27.85
CA ARG A 269 2.68 -4.16 27.89
C ARG A 269 2.90 -3.45 26.57
N MET A 270 2.20 -3.87 25.51
CA MET A 270 2.26 -3.25 24.18
C MET A 270 1.86 -1.78 24.22
N ARG A 271 2.63 -0.95 23.52
CA ARG A 271 2.44 0.50 23.36
C ARG A 271 1.71 0.81 22.05
N TRP A 272 0.43 0.49 22.00
CA TRP A 272 -0.41 0.64 20.81
C TRP A 272 -0.56 2.08 20.31
N GLU A 273 -0.20 3.11 21.09
CA GLU A 273 -0.11 4.47 20.58
C GLU A 273 0.97 4.64 19.49
N ARG A 274 1.94 3.71 19.39
CA ARG A 274 3.05 3.75 18.43
C ARG A 274 2.80 3.00 17.12
N SER A 275 1.84 2.08 17.08
CA SER A 275 1.46 1.36 15.86
C SER A 275 0.77 2.28 14.85
N LEU A 276 0.52 1.83 13.63
CA LEU A 276 -0.14 2.61 12.59
C LEU A 276 -1.66 2.36 12.58
N ALA A 277 -2.08 1.10 12.48
CA ALA A 277 -3.47 0.72 12.18
C ALA A 277 -4.18 -0.05 13.30
N PHE A 278 -3.44 -0.78 14.15
CA PHE A 278 -4.01 -1.71 15.12
C PHE A 278 -3.79 -1.27 16.56
N THR A 279 -4.67 -1.71 17.46
CA THR A 279 -4.59 -1.47 18.90
C THR A 279 -5.21 -2.62 19.69
N GLY A 280 -4.66 -2.92 20.86
CA GLY A 280 -5.27 -3.86 21.82
C GLY A 280 -5.24 -5.33 21.43
N ALA A 281 -4.50 -5.71 20.38
CA ALA A 281 -4.40 -7.10 19.94
C ALA A 281 -3.74 -8.00 20.99
N GLN A 282 -4.11 -9.28 20.99
CA GLN A 282 -3.51 -10.31 21.82
C GLN A 282 -2.46 -11.06 21.02
N LEU A 283 -1.23 -11.10 21.55
CA LEU A 283 -0.12 -11.83 20.92
C LEU A 283 -0.28 -13.34 21.10
N GLU A 284 0.18 -14.09 20.11
CA GLU A 284 0.41 -15.52 20.22
C GLU A 284 1.79 -15.76 20.86
N LEU A 285 1.77 -16.13 22.15
CA LEU A 285 2.97 -16.32 22.97
C LEU A 285 3.62 -17.69 22.74
N SER A 286 2.91 -18.65 22.15
CA SER A 286 3.47 -19.95 21.82
C SER A 286 4.49 -19.81 20.68
N PRO A 287 5.75 -20.22 20.90
CA PRO A 287 6.73 -20.25 19.82
C PRO A 287 6.45 -21.36 18.80
N SER A 288 5.54 -22.29 19.11
CA SER A 288 5.21 -23.45 18.26
C SER A 288 4.09 -23.18 17.26
N LEU A 289 3.42 -22.03 17.34
CA LEU A 289 2.34 -21.65 16.43
C LEU A 289 2.85 -20.60 15.43
N ALA A 290 2.49 -20.78 14.16
CA ALA A 290 2.84 -19.85 13.08
C ALA A 290 1.86 -18.65 13.00
N LEU A 291 1.40 -18.17 14.14
CA LEU A 291 0.54 -16.99 14.30
C LEU A 291 1.28 -15.93 15.10
N PHE A 292 1.06 -14.65 14.81
CA PHE A 292 1.68 -13.55 15.56
C PHE A 292 0.76 -12.96 16.61
N SER A 293 -0.48 -12.70 16.25
CA SER A 293 -1.50 -12.17 17.14
C SER A 293 -2.89 -12.56 16.67
N ASP A 294 -3.89 -11.97 17.32
CA ASP A 294 -5.28 -12.11 16.97
C ASP A 294 -5.77 -11.06 15.95
N ILE A 295 -4.87 -10.25 15.36
CA ILE A 295 -5.19 -9.32 14.26
C ILE A 295 -5.76 -10.08 13.06
N ASP A 296 -5.15 -11.21 12.67
CA ASP A 296 -5.65 -12.02 11.56
C ASP A 296 -7.00 -12.67 11.90
N GLY A 297 -8.08 -12.15 11.29
CA GLY A 297 -9.43 -12.66 11.51
C GLY A 297 -9.60 -14.09 11.02
N HIS A 298 -8.95 -14.44 9.91
CA HIS A 298 -9.02 -15.77 9.31
C HIS A 298 -8.16 -16.81 10.05
N GLN A 299 -7.22 -16.38 10.88
CA GLN A 299 -6.28 -17.27 11.58
C GLN A 299 -5.63 -18.27 10.62
N VAL A 300 -5.09 -17.81 9.50
CA VAL A 300 -4.73 -18.65 8.34
C VAL A 300 -3.78 -19.80 8.72
N ASN A 301 -2.86 -19.52 9.63
CA ASN A 301 -1.83 -20.46 10.08
C ASN A 301 -2.18 -21.16 11.41
N GLY A 302 -3.43 -21.05 11.87
CA GLY A 302 -3.93 -21.60 13.12
C GLY A 302 -4.86 -22.78 12.96
N ALA A 303 -5.09 -23.52 14.05
CA ALA A 303 -6.06 -24.62 14.08
C ALA A 303 -7.52 -24.15 13.93
N ALA A 304 -7.80 -22.89 14.29
CA ALA A 304 -9.12 -22.27 14.17
C ALA A 304 -9.26 -21.43 12.89
N ARG A 305 -8.57 -21.84 11.82
CA ARG A 305 -8.64 -21.23 10.49
C ARG A 305 -10.09 -21.13 10.01
N GLN A 306 -10.47 -19.94 9.58
CA GLN A 306 -11.80 -19.65 9.03
C GLN A 306 -11.82 -19.89 7.51
N PRO A 307 -12.95 -20.34 6.93
CA PRO A 307 -13.08 -20.50 5.48
C PRO A 307 -13.06 -19.16 4.75
N LEU A 308 -12.69 -19.18 3.47
CA LEU A 308 -12.78 -18.01 2.59
C LEU A 308 -14.21 -17.82 2.08
N GLY A 309 -14.64 -16.56 2.04
CA GLY A 309 -15.87 -16.13 1.38
C GLY A 309 -15.58 -15.24 0.17
N ALA A 310 -16.24 -14.09 0.15
CA ALA A 310 -15.97 -13.00 -0.77
C ALA A 310 -16.13 -11.69 -0.01
N PHE A 311 -15.43 -10.65 -0.45
CA PHE A 311 -15.51 -9.33 0.18
C PHE A 311 -15.90 -8.27 -0.84
N SER A 312 -16.54 -7.22 -0.34
CA SER A 312 -16.97 -6.08 -1.15
C SER A 312 -16.06 -4.89 -0.88
N LEU A 313 -15.72 -4.15 -1.93
CA LEU A 313 -15.05 -2.86 -1.82
C LEU A 313 -16.08 -1.77 -1.49
N PHE A 314 -15.72 -0.85 -0.61
CA PHE A 314 -16.55 0.31 -0.30
C PHE A 314 -16.57 1.27 -1.50
N ASN A 315 -17.75 1.85 -1.77
CA ASN A 315 -17.92 2.85 -2.82
C ASN A 315 -17.80 4.27 -2.22
N PHE A 316 -16.60 4.84 -2.30
CA PHE A 316 -16.28 6.14 -1.72
C PHE A 316 -16.71 7.32 -2.61
N ALA A 317 -16.89 8.46 -1.98
CA ALA A 317 -17.20 9.68 -2.68
C ALA A 317 -15.94 10.34 -3.25
N ALA A 318 -15.70 10.26 -4.56
CA ALA A 318 -14.46 10.72 -5.18
C ALA A 318 -14.10 12.18 -4.83
N LYS A 319 -15.11 13.05 -4.69
CA LYS A 319 -14.94 14.48 -4.35
C LYS A 319 -14.65 14.75 -2.87
N ILE A 320 -14.96 13.79 -1.99
CA ILE A 320 -14.82 13.93 -0.53
C ILE A 320 -13.62 13.10 -0.04
N ASP A 321 -13.50 11.88 -0.55
CA ASP A 321 -12.56 10.84 -0.15
C ASP A 321 -11.73 10.33 -1.35
N PRO A 322 -10.98 11.20 -2.05
CA PRO A 322 -10.31 10.83 -3.30
C PRO A 322 -9.30 9.68 -3.13
N VAL A 323 -8.57 9.64 -2.01
CA VAL A 323 -7.57 8.58 -1.75
C VAL A 323 -8.25 7.22 -1.52
N PRO A 324 -9.23 7.06 -0.60
CA PRO A 324 -10.01 5.84 -0.52
C PRO A 324 -10.67 5.43 -1.84
N THR A 325 -11.17 6.39 -2.64
CA THR A 325 -11.71 6.10 -3.97
C THR A 325 -10.64 5.51 -4.90
N MET A 326 -9.46 6.13 -5.00
CA MET A 326 -8.33 5.62 -5.79
C MET A 326 -7.96 4.18 -5.39
N LEU A 327 -7.90 3.89 -4.09
CA LEU A 327 -7.52 2.59 -3.55
C LEU A 327 -8.60 1.50 -3.72
N THR A 328 -9.84 1.89 -4.03
CA THR A 328 -10.96 0.96 -4.25
C THR A 328 -11.42 0.92 -5.71
N GLN A 329 -10.74 1.63 -6.62
CA GLN A 329 -10.99 1.54 -8.05
C GLN A 329 -10.70 0.13 -8.58
N ASN A 330 -11.76 -0.60 -8.95
CA ASN A 330 -11.64 -1.92 -9.55
C ASN A 330 -12.84 -2.17 -10.47
N HIS A 331 -12.62 -2.86 -11.59
CA HIS A 331 -13.69 -3.30 -12.51
C HIS A 331 -14.67 -4.29 -11.88
N ARG A 332 -14.37 -4.79 -10.66
CA ARG A 332 -15.26 -5.58 -9.81
C ARG A 332 -15.37 -4.96 -8.43
N SER A 333 -16.59 -4.89 -7.91
CA SER A 333 -16.87 -4.45 -6.54
C SER A 333 -16.92 -5.59 -5.52
N VAL A 334 -17.08 -6.84 -5.97
CA VAL A 334 -17.08 -8.05 -5.14
C VAL A 334 -15.97 -8.98 -5.61
N ILE A 335 -15.08 -9.34 -4.68
CA ILE A 335 -13.84 -10.06 -4.97
C ILE A 335 -13.89 -11.41 -4.23
N PRO A 336 -13.69 -12.55 -4.93
CA PRO A 336 -13.48 -13.83 -4.28
C PRO A 336 -12.30 -13.73 -3.32
N ASP A 337 -12.48 -14.19 -2.10
CA ASP A 337 -11.41 -14.06 -1.13
C ASP A 337 -10.25 -15.04 -1.43
N PHE A 338 -9.09 -14.79 -0.83
CA PHE A 338 -7.85 -15.51 -1.05
C PHE A 338 -7.04 -15.61 0.26
N TYR A 339 -6.21 -16.65 0.32
CA TYR A 339 -5.28 -16.83 1.42
C TYR A 339 -3.94 -16.14 1.18
N GLY A 340 -3.26 -15.89 2.28
CA GLY A 340 -1.92 -15.34 2.47
C GLY A 340 -1.52 -15.69 3.91
N LEU A 341 -0.46 -15.11 4.46
CA LEU A 341 -0.05 -15.37 5.85
C LEU A 341 -0.88 -14.60 6.88
N THR A 342 -1.27 -13.36 6.57
CA THR A 342 -2.32 -12.57 7.26
C THR A 342 -3.25 -12.05 6.17
N THR A 343 -4.56 -12.18 6.34
CA THR A 343 -5.50 -11.96 5.21
C THR A 343 -6.71 -11.13 5.58
N SER A 344 -7.03 -11.01 6.86
CA SER A 344 -8.12 -10.15 7.31
C SER A 344 -7.75 -9.51 8.63
N PHE A 345 -8.42 -8.42 8.97
CA PHE A 345 -8.13 -7.65 10.16
C PHE A 345 -9.35 -7.61 11.06
N ARG A 346 -9.26 -8.14 12.28
CA ARG A 346 -10.38 -8.10 13.23
C ARG A 346 -10.79 -6.66 13.51
N ARG A 347 -12.09 -6.36 13.42
CA ARG A 347 -12.62 -5.02 13.65
C ARG A 347 -12.33 -4.50 15.05
N ALA A 348 -12.36 -5.40 16.04
CA ALA A 348 -12.18 -5.07 17.45
C ALA A 348 -10.79 -4.51 17.78
N VAL A 349 -9.79 -4.74 16.92
CA VAL A 349 -8.40 -4.31 17.13
C VAL A 349 -7.97 -3.22 16.14
N LEU A 350 -8.88 -2.67 15.34
CA LEU A 350 -8.60 -1.50 14.51
C LEU A 350 -8.54 -0.23 15.38
N LYS A 351 -7.61 0.67 15.09
CA LYS A 351 -7.59 1.99 15.72
C LYS A 351 -8.80 2.83 15.31
N PRO A 352 -9.28 3.70 16.21
CA PRO A 352 -10.21 4.77 15.82
C PRO A 352 -9.60 5.60 14.69
N GLY A 353 -10.39 5.91 13.66
CA GLY A 353 -9.95 6.70 12.50
C GLY A 353 -9.39 5.88 11.34
N VAL A 354 -9.19 4.57 11.49
CA VAL A 354 -8.88 3.69 10.35
C VAL A 354 -10.13 3.55 9.47
N THR A 355 -9.98 3.89 8.19
CA THR A 355 -11.01 3.72 7.17
C THR A 355 -10.99 2.31 6.64
N VAL A 356 -12.15 1.65 6.64
CA VAL A 356 -12.31 0.33 6.01
C VAL A 356 -12.55 0.51 4.52
N LEU A 357 -11.68 -0.06 3.69
CA LEU A 357 -11.77 -0.02 2.23
C LEU A 357 -12.50 -1.22 1.63
N GLY A 358 -12.49 -2.36 2.33
CA GLY A 358 -13.21 -3.55 1.89
C GLY A 358 -13.52 -4.50 3.03
N GLU A 359 -14.68 -5.13 2.97
CA GLU A 359 -15.18 -6.00 4.03
C GLU A 359 -15.92 -7.23 3.53
N GLU A 360 -15.86 -8.29 4.33
CA GLU A 360 -16.76 -9.42 4.22
C GLU A 360 -18.01 -9.11 5.07
N ILE A 361 -19.17 -9.05 4.41
CA ILE A 361 -20.42 -8.63 5.06
C ILE A 361 -20.81 -9.66 6.13
N GLY A 362 -21.01 -9.17 7.36
CA GLY A 362 -21.37 -10.00 8.51
C GLY A 362 -20.19 -10.65 9.22
N ALA A 363 -18.96 -10.55 8.69
CA ALA A 363 -17.78 -11.05 9.36
C ALA A 363 -17.25 -10.08 10.44
N PRO A 364 -16.64 -10.60 11.52
CA PRO A 364 -16.02 -9.78 12.56
C PRO A 364 -14.67 -9.17 12.14
N TRP A 365 -14.29 -9.31 10.87
CA TRP A 365 -13.07 -8.77 10.27
C TRP A 365 -13.36 -7.94 9.03
N VAL A 366 -12.32 -7.24 8.56
CA VAL A 366 -12.28 -6.48 7.30
C VAL A 366 -11.09 -6.95 6.47
N LYS A 367 -11.03 -6.55 5.20
CA LYS A 367 -10.01 -7.02 4.24
C LYS A 367 -8.99 -5.97 3.90
N TYR A 368 -9.46 -4.77 3.58
CA TYR A 368 -8.60 -3.64 3.24
C TYR A 368 -8.90 -2.47 4.16
N ILE A 369 -7.84 -1.77 4.55
CA ILE A 369 -7.89 -0.63 5.44
C ILE A 369 -6.97 0.47 4.94
N HIS A 370 -7.25 1.70 5.34
CA HIS A 370 -6.45 2.87 5.05
C HIS A 370 -6.47 3.80 6.28
N GLY A 371 -5.37 4.50 6.51
CA GLY A 371 -5.23 5.49 7.56
C GLY A 371 -4.18 6.51 7.17
N GLN A 372 -4.13 7.60 7.92
CA GLN A 372 -3.15 8.67 7.75
C GLN A 372 -2.38 8.86 9.04
N GLN A 373 -1.08 9.11 8.94
CA GLN A 373 -0.22 9.35 10.08
C GLN A 373 0.81 10.42 9.74
N GLY A 374 0.80 11.53 10.48
CA GLY A 374 1.62 12.69 10.14
C GLY A 374 1.18 13.27 8.79
N GLU A 375 2.07 13.23 7.80
CA GLU A 375 1.80 13.71 6.43
C GLU A 375 1.53 12.64 5.39
N GLY A 376 1.68 11.37 5.76
CA GLY A 376 1.54 10.24 4.85
C GLY A 376 0.26 9.47 5.03
#